data_AF-A0A831K749-F1
#
_entry.id   AF-A0A831K749-F1
#
_cell.length_a   1.000
_cell.length_b   1.000
_cell.length_c   1.000
_cell.angle_alpha   90.00
_cell.angle_beta   90.00
_cell.angle_gamma   90.00
#
_symmetry.space_group_name_H-M   'P 1'
#
loop_
_entity.id
_entity.type
_entity.pdbx_description
1 polymer ?
#
loop_
_entity_poly.entity_id
_entity_poly.type
_entity_poly.pdbx_seq_one_letter_code
_entity_poly.pdbx_strand_id
1 'polypeptide(L)'
;TVQYTDIPKILKGYYKEVDGKITDNTARSKSPTIRSGNVWVDIQQVFYRMEENVNGCYGQKPLKAIERIIEASSKENELITDFFSHSGTTLIAAERTNRRCITIDIDPIFAEISIRRLEHLRVTGKAGWQASNPFAQELSKLNQSELKAIGIAE
;
A
#
# COMPACT_ATOMS: atom_id res chain seq x y z
N THR A 1 2.22 -14.27 9.91
CA THR A 1 3.00 -15.23 9.08
C THR A 1 4.41 -14.70 8.85
N VAL A 2 5.40 -15.54 8.52
CA VAL A 2 6.76 -15.05 8.19
C VAL A 2 6.71 -14.32 6.84
N GLN A 3 7.18 -13.07 6.82
CA GLN A 3 7.20 -12.22 5.63
C GLN A 3 8.57 -12.21 4.95
N TYR A 4 8.54 -12.16 3.62
CA TYR A 4 9.72 -12.13 2.76
C TYR A 4 9.68 -10.92 1.83
N THR A 5 10.86 -10.46 1.42
CA THR A 5 11.00 -9.43 0.38
C THR A 5 11.05 -10.10 -1.00
N ASP A 6 11.05 -9.28 -2.06
CA ASP A 6 11.33 -9.74 -3.42
C ASP A 6 12.84 -9.72 -3.75
N ILE A 7 13.68 -9.34 -2.79
CA ILE A 7 15.12 -9.25 -2.99
C ILE A 7 15.69 -10.67 -2.95
N PRO A 8 16.30 -11.15 -4.04
CA PRO A 8 16.89 -12.47 -4.07
C PRO A 8 18.10 -12.54 -3.13
N LYS A 9 18.35 -13.71 -2.54
CA LYS A 9 19.58 -13.96 -1.78
C LYS A 9 20.77 -14.15 -2.73
N ILE A 10 21.24 -13.06 -3.36
CA ILE A 10 22.39 -13.10 -4.29
C ILE A 10 23.71 -13.03 -3.53
N LEU A 11 23.75 -12.29 -2.42
CA LEU A 11 24.93 -12.16 -1.58
C LEU A 11 25.07 -13.39 -0.65
N LYS A 12 25.97 -14.30 -1.00
CA LYS A 12 26.61 -15.22 -0.05
C LYS A 12 27.58 -14.41 0.82
N GLY A 13 27.82 -14.83 2.07
CA GLY A 13 28.88 -14.21 2.88
C GLY A 13 28.51 -13.79 4.31
N TYR A 14 27.25 -13.93 4.72
CA TYR A 14 26.91 -13.76 6.14
C TYR A 14 27.08 -15.10 6.85
N TYR A 15 28.24 -15.29 7.46
CA TYR A 15 28.58 -16.51 8.19
C TYR A 15 28.40 -16.32 9.69
N LYS A 16 27.86 -17.33 10.37
CA LYS A 16 27.81 -17.37 11.83
C LYS A 16 28.18 -18.75 12.34
N GLU A 17 28.88 -18.79 13.46
CA GLU A 17 29.15 -20.03 14.17
C GLU A 17 27.89 -20.50 14.91
N VAL A 18 27.50 -21.75 14.65
CA VAL A 18 26.40 -22.45 15.30
C VAL A 18 26.90 -23.86 15.62
N ASP A 19 26.83 -24.26 16.89
CA ASP A 19 27.31 -25.56 17.38
C ASP A 19 28.75 -25.87 16.94
N GLY A 20 29.64 -24.87 16.97
CA GLY A 20 31.04 -25.01 16.57
C GLY A 20 31.28 -25.08 15.05
N LYS A 21 30.24 -24.94 14.23
CA LYS A 21 30.34 -24.95 12.77
C LYS A 21 30.01 -23.60 12.17
N ILE A 22 30.88 -23.09 11.31
CA ILE A 22 30.59 -21.91 10.50
C ILE A 22 29.50 -22.29 9.49
N THR A 23 28.36 -21.64 9.60
CA THR A 23 27.22 -21.83 8.70
C THR A 23 26.92 -20.55 7.94
N ASP A 24 26.70 -20.67 6.63
CA ASP A 24 26.14 -19.58 5.83
C ASP A 24 24.67 -19.39 6.23
N ASN A 25 24.26 -18.16 6.51
CA ASN A 25 22.88 -17.85 6.91
C ASN A 25 21.85 -18.30 5.85
N THR A 26 22.25 -18.42 4.58
CA THR A 26 21.41 -18.96 3.50
C THR A 26 21.00 -20.42 3.74
N ALA A 27 21.80 -21.21 4.45
CA ALA A 27 21.49 -22.60 4.80
C ALA A 27 20.31 -22.73 5.80
N ARG A 28 19.90 -21.63 6.44
CA ARG A 28 18.88 -21.64 7.49
C ARG A 28 17.45 -21.41 6.99
N SER A 29 17.30 -20.81 5.81
CA SER A 29 16.00 -20.44 5.26
C SER A 29 15.84 -21.00 3.85
N LYS A 30 14.88 -21.92 3.67
CA LYS A 30 14.53 -22.53 2.39
C LYS A 30 13.99 -21.53 1.35
N SER A 31 13.69 -20.29 1.75
CA SER A 31 13.19 -19.26 0.84
C SER A 31 14.30 -18.76 -0.11
N PRO A 32 14.00 -18.53 -1.39
CA PRO A 32 14.93 -17.90 -2.32
C PRO A 32 15.17 -16.40 -2.04
N THR A 33 14.32 -15.74 -1.25
CA THR A 33 14.39 -14.30 -0.98
C THR A 33 14.68 -13.97 0.49
N ILE A 34 15.13 -12.75 0.73
CA ILE A 34 15.52 -12.28 2.06
C ILE A 34 14.26 -12.14 2.94
N ARG A 35 14.35 -12.60 4.20
CA ARG A 35 13.29 -12.39 5.19
C ARG A 35 13.19 -10.90 5.51
N SER A 36 11.98 -10.36 5.58
CA SER A 36 11.78 -8.96 5.97
C SER A 36 12.26 -8.73 7.41
N GLY A 37 13.22 -7.83 7.58
CA GLY A 37 13.69 -7.36 8.88
C GLY A 37 12.83 -6.20 9.42
N ASN A 38 13.41 -5.42 10.33
CA ASN A 38 12.83 -4.16 10.82
C ASN A 38 13.26 -2.92 9.99
N VAL A 39 14.20 -3.10 9.06
CA VAL A 39 14.58 -2.08 8.07
C VAL A 39 14.11 -2.56 6.70
N TRP A 40 13.19 -1.83 6.08
CA TRP A 40 12.60 -2.19 4.78
C TRP A 40 13.21 -1.35 3.67
N VAL A 41 14.07 -1.97 2.88
CA VAL A 41 14.73 -1.34 1.72
C VAL A 41 14.07 -1.72 0.39
N ASP A 42 13.09 -2.64 0.43
CA ASP A 42 12.44 -3.24 -0.74
C ASP A 42 11.07 -2.63 -1.07
N ILE A 43 10.68 -1.59 -0.33
CA ILE A 43 9.40 -0.89 -0.50
C ILE A 43 9.72 0.56 -0.90
N GLN A 44 9.32 0.92 -2.11
CA GLN A 44 9.45 2.28 -2.63
C GLN A 44 8.25 3.14 -2.18
N GLN A 45 8.48 4.43 -1.99
CA GLN A 45 7.39 5.41 -1.85
C GLN A 45 6.50 5.48 -3.11
N VAL A 46 5.24 5.85 -2.94
CA VAL A 46 4.31 6.03 -4.07
C VAL A 46 4.72 7.26 -4.88
N PHE A 47 4.80 7.11 -6.20
CA PHE A 47 5.02 8.22 -7.14
C PHE A 47 3.94 8.25 -8.22
N TYR A 48 3.77 9.41 -8.85
CA TYR A 48 2.65 9.71 -9.77
C TYR A 48 2.46 8.75 -10.95
N ARG A 49 3.50 7.99 -11.33
CA ARG A 49 3.43 6.99 -12.41
C ARG A 49 3.03 5.59 -11.94
N MET A 50 2.93 5.34 -10.64
CA MET A 50 2.48 4.06 -10.12
C MET A 50 0.97 3.93 -10.26
N GLU A 51 0.49 2.72 -10.59
CA GLU A 51 -0.95 2.46 -10.69
C GLU A 51 -1.67 2.76 -9.38
N GLU A 52 -1.06 2.43 -8.23
CA GLU A 52 -1.66 2.69 -6.92
C GLU A 52 -1.82 4.18 -6.59
N ASN A 53 -1.19 5.10 -7.35
CA ASN A 53 -1.25 6.53 -7.06
C ASN A 53 -2.68 7.07 -7.11
N VAL A 54 -3.02 7.87 -6.10
CA VAL A 54 -4.28 8.60 -6.02
C VAL A 54 -3.97 10.10 -6.06
N ASN A 55 -4.36 10.75 -7.16
CA ASN A 55 -4.14 12.20 -7.30
C ASN A 55 -4.86 12.99 -6.19
N GLY A 56 -4.18 14.00 -5.66
CA GLY A 56 -4.65 14.80 -4.51
C GLY A 56 -4.27 14.25 -3.14
N CYS A 57 -3.74 13.01 -3.05
CA CYS A 57 -3.36 12.39 -1.78
C CYS A 57 -1.85 12.52 -1.50
N TYR A 58 -1.39 13.74 -1.19
CA TYR A 58 0.02 14.04 -0.91
C TYR A 58 0.46 13.39 0.42
N GLY A 59 1.12 12.23 0.35
CA GLY A 59 1.53 11.46 1.53
C GLY A 59 0.96 10.04 1.61
N GLN A 60 0.30 9.59 0.53
CA GLN A 60 -0.15 8.21 0.36
C GLN A 60 0.96 7.20 0.74
N LYS A 61 0.61 6.26 1.62
CA LYS A 61 1.49 5.16 2.00
C LYS A 61 1.44 4.05 0.93
N PRO A 62 2.57 3.37 0.62
CA PRO A 62 2.60 2.28 -0.34
C PRO A 62 1.80 1.07 0.15
N LEU A 63 1.02 0.46 -0.74
CA LEU A 63 0.23 -0.75 -0.42
C LEU A 63 1.10 -1.88 0.13
N LYS A 64 2.25 -2.12 -0.49
CA LYS A 64 3.19 -3.18 -0.09
C LYS A 64 3.63 -3.07 1.38
N ALA A 65 3.75 -1.84 1.90
CA ALA A 65 4.06 -1.63 3.32
C ALA A 65 2.90 -2.07 4.22
N ILE A 66 1.68 -1.66 3.88
CA ILE A 66 0.50 -1.92 4.72
C ILE A 66 0.09 -3.40 4.65
N GLU A 67 0.14 -4.02 3.47
CA GLU A 67 -0.08 -5.46 3.29
C GLU A 67 0.88 -6.27 4.16
N ARG A 68 2.17 -5.93 4.15
CA ARG A 68 3.17 -6.57 5.02
C ARG A 68 2.82 -6.45 6.50
N ILE A 69 2.37 -5.28 6.96
CA ILE A 69 1.96 -5.06 8.36
C ILE A 69 0.77 -5.97 8.70
N ILE A 70 -0.26 -5.97 7.85
CA ILE A 70 -1.49 -6.74 8.04
C ILE A 70 -1.19 -8.23 8.08
N GLU A 71 -0.44 -8.76 7.13
CA GLU A 71 -0.13 -10.20 7.05
C GLU A 71 0.85 -10.69 8.12
N ALA A 72 1.69 -9.79 8.63
CA ALA A 72 2.57 -10.09 9.76
C ALA A 72 1.79 -10.15 11.09
N SER A 73 0.76 -9.30 11.23
CA SER A 73 0.15 -8.98 12.54
C SER A 73 -1.31 -9.42 12.69
N SER A 74 -1.91 -10.01 11.66
CA SER A 74 -3.30 -10.49 11.68
C SER A 74 -3.49 -11.78 10.88
N LYS A 75 -4.61 -12.44 11.10
CA LYS A 75 -5.12 -13.56 10.29
C LYS A 75 -6.23 -13.08 9.35
N GLU A 76 -6.54 -13.90 8.34
CA GLU A 76 -7.70 -13.65 7.48
C GLU A 76 -8.98 -13.54 8.32
N ASN A 77 -9.92 -12.71 7.84
CA ASN A 77 -11.20 -12.37 8.47
C ASN A 77 -11.13 -11.56 9.78
N GLU A 78 -9.93 -11.33 10.33
CA GLU A 78 -9.75 -10.41 11.46
C GLU A 78 -10.04 -8.96 11.07
N LEU A 79 -10.31 -8.13 12.08
CA LEU A 79 -10.66 -6.73 11.91
C LEU A 79 -9.40 -5.85 11.97
N ILE A 80 -9.21 -5.03 10.95
CA ILE A 80 -8.21 -3.97 10.88
C ILE A 80 -8.90 -2.62 11.10
N THR A 81 -8.30 -1.76 11.91
CA THR A 81 -8.80 -0.41 12.17
C THR A 81 -7.76 0.64 11.81
N ASP A 82 -8.19 1.68 11.10
CA ASP A 82 -7.37 2.85 10.78
C ASP A 82 -8.19 4.13 11.00
N PHE A 83 -7.70 5.06 11.80
CA PHE A 83 -8.42 6.29 12.11
C PHE A 83 -7.99 7.49 11.27
N PHE A 84 -7.05 7.27 10.34
CA PHE A 84 -6.49 8.29 9.45
C PHE A 84 -6.43 7.76 8.01
N SER A 85 -7.62 7.42 7.48
CA SER A 85 -7.77 6.70 6.20
C SER A 85 -7.02 7.35 5.04
N HIS A 86 -7.10 8.68 4.91
CA HIS A 86 -6.54 9.47 3.83
C HIS A 86 -6.91 8.88 2.46
N SER A 87 -5.95 8.33 1.72
CA SER A 87 -6.13 7.68 0.42
C SER A 87 -6.78 6.29 0.51
N GLY A 88 -7.13 5.81 1.70
CA GLY A 88 -7.72 4.50 1.94
C GLY A 88 -6.74 3.32 1.78
N THR A 89 -5.43 3.54 1.91
CA THR A 89 -4.43 2.47 1.67
C THR A 89 -4.65 1.26 2.58
N THR A 90 -5.00 1.46 3.86
CA THR A 90 -5.30 0.37 4.80
C THR A 90 -6.54 -0.41 4.40
N LEU A 91 -7.59 0.29 3.94
CA LEU A 91 -8.81 -0.35 3.45
C LEU A 91 -8.53 -1.24 2.23
N ILE A 92 -7.77 -0.73 1.26
CA ILE A 92 -7.39 -1.49 0.06
C ILE A 92 -6.50 -2.69 0.41
N ALA A 93 -5.51 -2.51 1.29
CA ALA A 93 -4.65 -3.60 1.72
C ALA A 93 -5.43 -4.68 2.47
N ALA A 94 -6.38 -4.30 3.34
CA ALA A 94 -7.25 -5.24 4.04
C ALA A 94 -8.14 -6.03 3.07
N GLU A 95 -8.74 -5.37 2.07
CA GLU A 95 -9.54 -6.02 1.03
C GLU A 95 -8.70 -7.06 0.26
N ARG A 96 -7.50 -6.69 -0.21
CA ARG A 96 -6.62 -7.59 -0.98
C ARG A 96 -6.10 -8.77 -0.16
N THR A 97 -6.04 -8.63 1.16
CA THR A 97 -5.56 -9.66 2.08
C THR A 97 -6.71 -10.39 2.78
N ASN A 98 -7.98 -10.26 2.36
CA ASN A 98 -9.11 -10.94 3.01
C ASN A 98 -9.28 -10.61 4.51
N ARG A 99 -9.12 -9.35 4.90
CA ARG A 99 -9.43 -8.85 6.26
C ARG A 99 -10.66 -7.95 6.21
N ARG A 100 -11.36 -7.85 7.35
CA ARG A 100 -12.40 -6.82 7.53
C ARG A 100 -11.71 -5.52 7.91
N CYS A 101 -12.23 -4.38 7.46
CA CYS A 101 -11.66 -3.09 7.79
C CYS A 101 -12.73 -2.11 8.25
N ILE A 102 -12.42 -1.36 9.32
CA ILE A 102 -13.14 -0.15 9.71
C ILE A 102 -12.13 0.98 9.61
N THR A 103 -12.38 1.93 8.73
CA THR A 103 -11.52 3.11 8.55
C THR A 103 -12.34 4.38 8.66
N ILE A 104 -11.75 5.44 9.19
CA ILE A 104 -12.37 6.77 9.26
C ILE A 104 -11.40 7.86 8.81
N ASP A 105 -11.96 8.96 8.34
CA ASP A 105 -11.23 10.21 8.13
C ASP A 105 -12.14 11.38 8.55
N ILE A 106 -11.53 12.45 9.05
CA ILE A 106 -12.27 13.66 9.43
C ILE A 106 -12.59 14.51 8.21
N ASP A 107 -11.76 14.45 7.16
CA ASP A 107 -11.99 15.16 5.93
C ASP A 107 -12.96 14.36 5.05
N PRO A 108 -14.14 14.91 4.71
CA PRO A 108 -15.11 14.22 3.87
C PRO A 108 -14.56 13.88 2.48
N ILE A 109 -13.59 14.64 1.96
CA ILE A 109 -12.96 14.36 0.66
C ILE A 109 -12.14 13.07 0.75
N PHE A 110 -11.36 12.86 1.82
CA PHE A 110 -10.58 11.63 2.00
C PHE A 110 -11.46 10.42 2.33
N ALA A 111 -12.56 10.63 3.06
CA ALA A 111 -13.57 9.59 3.26
C ALA A 111 -14.17 9.12 1.92
N GLU A 112 -14.56 10.07 1.07
CA GLU A 112 -15.11 9.79 -0.27
C GLU A 112 -14.07 9.12 -1.19
N ILE A 113 -12.81 9.60 -1.20
CA ILE A 113 -11.71 8.97 -1.94
C ILE A 113 -11.53 7.51 -1.52
N SER A 114 -11.57 7.22 -0.21
CA SER A 114 -11.41 5.86 0.32
C SER A 114 -12.51 4.93 -0.20
N ILE A 115 -13.77 5.39 -0.22
CA ILE A 115 -14.92 4.64 -0.74
C ILE A 115 -14.74 4.39 -2.24
N ARG A 116 -14.50 5.44 -3.03
CA ARG A 116 -14.30 5.34 -4.48
C ARG A 116 -13.17 4.43 -4.86
N ARG A 117 -12.08 4.44 -4.08
CA ARG A 117 -10.92 3.58 -4.32
C ARG A 117 -11.24 2.12 -4.12
N LEU A 118 -12.04 1.79 -3.09
CA LEU A 118 -12.50 0.43 -2.86
C LEU A 118 -13.43 -0.04 -3.98
N GLU A 119 -14.38 0.79 -4.40
CA GLU A 119 -15.28 0.48 -5.52
C GLU A 119 -14.50 0.31 -6.83
N HIS A 120 -13.55 1.20 -7.09
CA HIS A 120 -12.67 1.13 -8.26
C HIS A 120 -11.87 -0.18 -8.29
N LEU A 121 -11.28 -0.58 -7.15
CA LEU A 121 -10.59 -1.86 -7.03
C LEU A 121 -11.52 -3.04 -7.33
N ARG A 122 -12.74 -3.06 -6.75
CA ARG A 122 -13.69 -4.15 -6.95
C ARG A 122 -14.18 -4.26 -8.39
N VAL A 123 -14.34 -3.14 -9.09
CA VAL A 123 -14.82 -3.11 -10.47
C VAL A 123 -13.71 -3.40 -11.47
N THR A 124 -12.52 -2.83 -11.26
CA THR A 124 -11.45 -2.82 -12.29
C THR A 124 -10.24 -3.69 -11.95
N GLY A 125 -10.11 -4.11 -10.70
CA GLY A 125 -8.91 -4.76 -10.17
C GLY A 125 -7.74 -3.81 -9.89
N LYS A 126 -7.86 -2.51 -10.18
CA LYS A 126 -6.79 -1.53 -10.03
C LYS A 126 -6.83 -0.83 -8.69
N ALA A 127 -5.66 -0.60 -8.11
CA ALA A 127 -5.54 -0.06 -6.76
C ALA A 127 -5.43 1.48 -6.70
N GLY A 128 -5.58 2.17 -7.81
CA GLY A 128 -5.49 3.62 -7.93
C GLY A 128 -5.71 4.08 -9.37
N TRP A 129 -5.40 5.34 -9.63
CA TRP A 129 -5.72 6.00 -10.91
C TRP A 129 -4.49 6.46 -11.68
N GLN A 130 -3.29 6.22 -11.16
CA GLN A 130 -2.04 6.72 -11.75
C GLN A 130 -2.11 8.25 -11.98
N ALA A 131 -2.26 8.67 -13.25
CA ALA A 131 -2.35 10.06 -13.66
C ALA A 131 -3.80 10.60 -13.74
N SER A 132 -4.81 9.75 -13.57
CA SER A 132 -6.23 10.16 -13.55
C SER A 132 -6.70 10.54 -12.13
N ASN A 133 -7.94 11.01 -11.99
CA ASN A 133 -8.47 11.57 -10.75
C ASN A 133 -9.71 10.79 -10.25
N PRO A 134 -9.86 10.53 -8.93
CA PRO A 134 -11.06 9.91 -8.35
C PRO A 134 -12.38 10.63 -8.66
N PHE A 135 -12.30 11.93 -8.95
CA PHE A 135 -13.42 12.83 -9.25
C PHE A 135 -13.45 13.26 -10.72
N ALA A 136 -12.77 12.55 -11.62
CA ALA A 136 -12.67 12.95 -13.03
C ALA A 136 -14.04 13.18 -13.69
N GLN A 137 -15.05 12.39 -13.33
CA GLN A 137 -16.40 12.51 -13.88
C GLN A 137 -17.09 13.80 -13.41
N GLU A 138 -16.98 14.15 -12.14
CA GLU A 138 -17.54 15.37 -11.56
C GLU A 138 -16.81 16.59 -12.10
N LEU A 139 -15.47 16.56 -12.11
CA LEU A 139 -14.64 17.64 -12.61
C LEU A 139 -14.91 17.94 -14.09
N SER A 140 -15.20 16.93 -14.90
CA SER A 140 -15.52 17.10 -16.32
C SER A 140 -16.81 17.89 -16.59
N LYS A 141 -17.69 18.04 -15.58
CA LYS A 141 -18.96 18.76 -15.70
C LYS A 141 -18.83 20.23 -15.32
N LEU A 142 -17.72 20.63 -14.70
CA LEU A 142 -17.51 22.00 -14.25
C LEU A 142 -17.02 22.89 -15.39
N ASN A 143 -17.47 24.13 -15.39
CA ASN A 143 -16.98 25.15 -16.31
C ASN A 143 -15.64 25.75 -15.82
N GLN A 144 -14.99 26.54 -16.67
CA GLN A 144 -13.66 27.08 -16.39
C GLN A 144 -13.64 28.02 -15.16
N SER A 145 -14.72 28.77 -14.90
CA SER A 145 -14.79 29.63 -13.71
C SER A 145 -14.94 28.83 -12.43
N GLU A 146 -15.69 27.73 -12.46
CA GLU A 146 -15.84 26.81 -11.34
C GLU A 146 -14.54 26.07 -11.03
N LEU A 147 -13.83 25.61 -12.08
CA LEU A 147 -12.52 24.96 -11.94
C LEU A 147 -11.46 25.91 -11.36
N LYS A 148 -11.48 27.19 -11.75
CA LYS A 148 -10.62 28.23 -11.14
C LYS A 148 -10.96 28.46 -9.67
N ALA A 149 -12.24 28.49 -9.33
CA ALA A 149 -12.69 28.73 -7.94
C ALA A 149 -12.21 27.64 -6.97
N ILE A 150 -12.03 26.41 -7.44
CA ILE A 150 -11.50 25.29 -6.65
C ILE A 150 -10.00 25.01 -6.87
N GLY A 151 -9.29 25.92 -7.55
CA GLY A 151 -7.83 25.87 -7.71
C GLY A 151 -7.32 24.79 -8.66
N ILE A 152 -8.15 24.29 -9.58
CA ILE A 152 -7.78 23.21 -10.52
C ILE A 152 -7.36 23.75 -11.90
N ALA A 153 -7.70 25.01 -12.23
CA ALA A 153 -7.33 25.66 -13.49
C ALA A 153 -6.77 27.07 -13.26
N GLU A 154 -5.84 27.52 -14.13
CA GLU A 154 -5.29 28.88 -14.16
C GLU A 154 -6.11 29.85 -15.03
#